data_AF-A0A974P7D2-F1
#
_entry.id   AF-A0A974P7D2-F1
#
_cell.length_a   1.000
_cell.length_b   1.000
_cell.length_c   1.000
_cell.angle_alpha   90.00
_cell.angle_beta   90.00
_cell.angle_gamma   90.00
#
_symmetry.space_group_name_H-M   'P 1'
#
loop_
_entity.id
_entity.type
_entity.pdbx_description
1 polymer ?
#
loop_
_entity_poly.entity_id
_entity_poly.type
_entity_poly.pdbx_seq_one_letter_code
_entity_poly.pdbx_strand_id
1 'polypeptide(L)' 'MLNATPLGLRLTKEALNHAIDANGLEAVIAMEDRNQILCAQDDDFGEGVRAFLEKR' A
#
# COMPACT_ATOMS: atom_id res chain seq x y z
N MET A 1 4.76 5.76 11.84
CA MET A 1 4.72 4.50 11.06
C MET A 1 4.32 3.27 11.87
N LEU A 2 4.47 3.25 13.21
CA LEU A 2 4.11 2.07 14.02
C LEU A 2 2.61 1.67 14.00
N ASN A 3 1.72 2.59 13.61
CA ASN A 3 0.28 2.32 13.49
C ASN A 3 -0.14 1.90 12.07
N ALA A 4 0.78 1.87 11.12
CA ALA A 4 0.49 1.37 9.78
C ALA A 4 0.60 -0.15 9.76
N THR A 5 -0.17 -0.78 8.87
CA THR A 5 -0.19 -2.24 8.74
C THR A 5 1.19 -2.75 8.31
N PRO A 6 1.66 -3.90 8.83
CA PRO A 6 2.94 -4.46 8.41
C PRO A 6 3.03 -4.72 6.90
N LEU A 7 1.91 -5.15 6.29
CA LEU A 7 1.82 -5.34 4.84
C LEU A 7 1.95 -4.01 4.09
N GLY A 8 1.16 -3.00 4.49
CA GLY A 8 1.17 -1.68 3.86
C GLY A 8 2.54 -1.01 3.93
N LEU A 9 3.24 -1.12 5.06
CA LEU A 9 4.61 -0.62 5.20
C LEU A 9 5.59 -1.33 4.27
N ARG A 10 5.49 -2.66 4.15
CA ARG A 10 6.38 -3.45 3.29
C ARG A 10 6.17 -3.10 1.82
N LEU A 11 4.92 -3.08 1.37
CA LEU A 11 4.57 -2.77 -0.02
C LEU A 11 4.90 -1.31 -0.38
N THR A 12 4.70 -0.37 0.55
CA THR A 12 5.12 1.04 0.36
C THR A 12 6.63 1.13 0.17
N LYS A 13 7.43 0.42 0.98
CA LYS A 13 8.89 0.38 0.80
C LYS A 13 9.29 -0.23 -0.54
N GLU A 14 8.64 -1.32 -0.93
CA GLU A 14 8.87 -1.98 -2.22
C GLU A 14 8.56 -1.04 -3.40
N ALA A 15 7.42 -0.34 -3.35
CA ALA A 15 7.03 0.63 -4.38
C ALA A 15 8.00 1.80 -4.46
N LEU A 16 8.44 2.35 -3.32
CA LEU A 16 9.43 3.43 -3.30
C LEU A 16 10.77 2.98 -3.91
N ASN A 17 11.25 1.79 -3.58
CA ASN A 17 12.46 1.25 -4.17
C ASN A 17 12.29 1.01 -5.69
N HIS A 18 11.16 0.46 -6.11
CA HIS A 18 10.86 0.24 -7.53
C HIS A 18 10.84 1.55 -8.32
N ALA A 19 10.25 2.61 -7.76
CA ALA A 19 10.10 3.90 -8.43
C ALA A 19 11.44 4.60 -8.74
N ILE A 20 12.53 4.26 -8.05
CA ILE A 20 13.87 4.83 -8.31
C ILE A 20 14.37 4.44 -9.70
N ASP A 21 14.15 3.18 -10.09
CA ASP A 21 14.68 2.59 -11.32
C ASP A 21 13.59 2.32 -12.38
N ALA A 22 12.34 2.74 -12.11
CA ALA A 22 11.21 2.50 -12.98
C ALA A 22 11.35 3.25 -14.32
N ASN A 23 11.00 2.58 -15.42
CA ASN A 23 11.04 3.15 -16.77
C ASN A 23 9.81 4.05 -17.05
N GLY A 24 9.61 5.06 -16.21
CA GLY A 24 8.52 6.03 -16.33
C GLY A 24 7.31 5.72 -15.47
N LEU A 25 6.32 6.61 -15.56
CA LEU A 25 5.15 6.64 -14.67
C LEU A 25 4.27 5.39 -14.80
N GLU A 26 4.12 4.85 -16.01
CA GLU A 26 3.28 3.68 -16.25
C GLU A 26 3.74 2.44 -15.46
N ALA A 27 5.06 2.22 -15.37
CA ALA A 27 5.63 1.14 -14.59
C ALA A 27 5.33 1.30 -13.08
N VAL A 28 5.42 2.53 -12.57
CA VAL A 28 5.10 2.84 -11.17
C VAL A 28 3.61 2.65 -10.90
N ILE A 29 2.73 3.07 -11.80
CA ILE A 29 1.27 2.88 -11.68
C ILE A 29 0.93 1.38 -11.67
N ALA A 30 1.54 0.58 -12.54
CA ALA A 30 1.31 -0.87 -12.56
C ALA A 30 1.74 -1.53 -11.24
N MET A 31 2.84 -1.06 -10.64
CA MET A 31 3.28 -1.51 -9.32
C MET A 31 2.29 -1.10 -8.21
N GLU A 32 1.76 0.11 -8.28
CA GLU A 32 0.77 0.60 -7.33
C GLU A 32 -0.56 -0.18 -7.41
N ASP A 33 -1.07 -0.43 -8.62
CA ASP A 33 -2.28 -1.23 -8.85
C ASP A 33 -2.17 -2.62 -8.21
N ARG A 34 -1.05 -3.31 -8.46
CA ARG A 34 -0.75 -4.59 -7.79
C ARG A 34 -0.81 -4.48 -6.27
N ASN A 35 -0.17 -3.44 -5.70
CA ASN A 35 -0.11 -3.27 -4.26
C ASN A 35 -1.49 -2.96 -3.65
N GLN A 36 -2.32 -2.20 -4.35
CA GLN A 36 -3.70 -1.92 -3.92
C GLN A 36 -4.54 -3.19 -3.86
N ILE A 37 -4.43 -4.08 -4.86
CA ILE A 37 -5.13 -5.37 -4.83
C ILE A 37 -4.68 -6.23 -3.66
N LEU A 38 -3.37 -6.30 -3.39
CA LEU A 38 -2.84 -7.09 -2.27
C LEU A 38 -3.29 -6.51 -0.91
N CYS A 39 -3.27 -5.19 -0.75
CA CYS A 39 -3.78 -4.54 0.45
C CYS A 39 -5.28 -4.77 0.62
N ALA A 40 -6.09 -4.67 -0.44
CA ALA A 40 -7.54 -4.84 -0.36
C ALA A 40 -7.98 -6.27 0.00
N GLN A 41 -7.10 -7.26 -0.19
CA GLN A 41 -7.33 -8.65 0.18
C GLN A 41 -6.90 -8.98 1.63
N ASP A 42 -6.23 -8.05 2.31
CA ASP A 42 -5.74 -8.23 3.67
C ASP A 42 -6.79 -7.81 4.72
N ASP A 43 -6.85 -8.52 5.84
CA ASP A 43 -7.83 -8.27 6.91
C ASP A 43 -7.68 -6.86 7.52
N ASP A 44 -6.46 -6.30 7.53
CA ASP A 44 -6.22 -4.97 8.07
C ASP A 44 -6.88 -3.86 7.23
N PHE A 45 -7.21 -4.11 5.96
CA PHE A 45 -7.85 -3.10 5.11
C PHE A 45 -9.24 -2.75 5.63
N GLY A 46 -10.05 -3.75 5.95
CA GLY A 46 -11.39 -3.55 6.49
C GLY A 46 -11.36 -2.82 7.83
N GLU A 47 -10.45 -3.21 8.73
CA GLU A 47 -10.28 -2.52 10.02
C GLU A 47 -9.75 -1.09 9.84
N GLY A 48 -8.78 -0.88 8.96
CA GLY A 48 -8.22 0.45 8.67
C GLY A 48 -9.28 1.42 8.16
N VAL A 49 -10.15 0.98 7.26
CA VAL A 49 -11.29 1.78 6.78
C VAL A 49 -12.26 2.09 7.93
N ARG A 50 -12.61 1.09 8.73
CA ARG A 50 -13.52 1.26 9.87
C ARG A 50 -12.96 2.24 10.91
N ALA A 51 -11.72 2.03 11.36
CA ALA A 51 -11.05 2.88 12.33
C ALA A 51 -10.96 4.33 11.85
N PHE A 52 -10.63 4.54 10.57
CA PHE A 52 -10.61 5.87 9.96
C PHE A 52 -11.99 6.55 9.97
N LEU A 53 -13.04 5.84 9.56
CA LEU A 53 -14.41 6.37 9.58
C LEU A 53 -14.92 6.65 10.99
N GLU A 54 -14.54 5.81 11.96
CA GLU A 54 -14.86 5.94 13.39
C GLU A 54 -13.99 6.98 14.11
N LYS A 55 -12.95 7.52 13.45
CA LYS A 55 -11.99 8.48 14.00
C LYS A 55 -11.25 7.97 15.24
N ARG A 56 -10.84 6.71 15.24
CA ARG A 56 -10.05 6.07 16.29
C ARG A 56 -8.74 5.50 15.77
#